data_AF-A0A0N4YUT5-F1
#
_entry.id   AF-A0A0N4YUT5-F1
#
_cell.length_a   1.000
_cell.length_b   1.000
_cell.length_c   1.000
_cell.angle_alpha   90.00
_cell.angle_beta   90.00
_cell.angle_gamma   90.00
#
_symmetry.space_group_name_H-M   'P 1'
#
loop_
_entity.id
_entity.type
_entity.pdbx_description
1 polymer ?
#
loop_
_entity_poly.entity_id
_entity_poly.type
_entity_poly.pdbx_seq_one_letter_code
_entity_poly.pdbx_strand_id
1 'polypeptide(L)'
;MAMKLSGKQSWLTRSGRVLEEAIEKHASIGKEPSGHQAAELQRIREARHDIKFKADQLDKALDNFLNAADEMEAINDDWRTRSEQNINAAQEFSIRAQERLAELSWEIERRSNSGQSKRNQDGPSLPNLAPLPIPKFRGQLWEWDHF
;
A
#
# COMPACT_ATOMS: atom_id res chain seq x y z
N MET A 1 19.63 33.80 2.77
CA MET A 1 18.82 32.66 3.28
C MET A 1 17.47 32.55 2.58
N ALA A 2 16.74 33.64 2.32
CA ALA A 2 15.44 33.64 1.63
C ALA A 2 15.38 32.87 0.29
N MET A 3 16.41 32.96 -0.57
CA MET A 3 16.44 32.20 -1.84
C MET A 3 16.47 30.67 -1.66
N LYS A 4 17.11 30.17 -0.59
CA LYS A 4 17.18 28.72 -0.31
C LYS A 4 15.81 28.17 0.07
N LEU A 5 15.04 28.94 0.85
CA LEU A 5 13.72 28.56 1.30
C LEU A 5 12.68 28.65 0.18
N SER A 6 12.74 29.68 -0.65
CA SER A 6 11.91 29.79 -1.86
C SER A 6 12.12 28.60 -2.80
N GLY A 7 13.37 28.17 -3.02
CA GLY A 7 13.67 26.97 -3.83
C GLY A 7 13.10 25.69 -3.22
N LYS A 8 13.20 25.52 -1.89
CA LYS A 8 12.62 24.39 -1.16
C LYS A 8 11.10 24.37 -1.23
N GLN A 9 10.46 25.54 -1.14
CA GLN A 9 9.02 25.69 -1.31
C GLN A 9 8.56 25.31 -2.72
N SER A 10 9.24 25.81 -3.76
CA SER A 10 8.94 25.42 -5.15
C SER A 10 9.13 23.93 -5.38
N TRP A 11 10.14 23.32 -4.76
CA TRP A 11 10.36 21.88 -4.82
C TRP A 11 9.22 21.11 -4.14
N LEU A 12 8.77 21.53 -2.96
CA LEU A 12 7.63 20.94 -2.25
C LEU A 12 6.37 20.95 -3.10
N THR A 13 6.00 22.12 -3.65
CA THR A 13 4.82 22.26 -4.51
C THR A 13 4.92 21.38 -5.76
N ARG A 14 6.10 21.32 -6.39
CA ARG A 14 6.32 20.49 -7.58
C ARG A 14 6.19 19.00 -7.26
N SER A 15 6.80 18.54 -6.18
CA SER A 15 6.70 17.14 -5.74
C SER A 15 5.25 16.75 -5.41
N GLY A 16 4.50 17.65 -4.77
CA GLY A 16 3.08 17.45 -4.47
C GLY A 16 2.25 17.24 -5.74
N ARG A 17 2.41 18.14 -6.72
CA ARG A 17 1.73 18.03 -8.02
C ARG A 17 2.09 16.74 -8.77
N VAL A 18 3.37 16.37 -8.77
CA VAL A 18 3.84 15.14 -9.43
C VAL A 18 3.24 13.89 -8.78
N LEU A 19 3.03 13.90 -7.46
CA LEU A 19 2.36 12.82 -6.75
C LEU A 19 0.86 12.78 -7.09
N GLU A 20 0.18 13.92 -7.08
CA GLU A 20 -1.23 14.03 -7.47
C GLU A 20 -1.47 13.50 -8.89
N GLU A 21 -0.68 13.94 -9.87
CA GLU A 21 -0.75 13.46 -11.25
C GLU A 21 -0.54 11.94 -11.35
N ALA A 22 0.29 11.35 -10.49
CA ALA A 22 0.49 9.90 -10.46
C ALA A 22 -0.68 9.14 -9.83
N ILE A 23 -1.29 9.69 -8.77
CA ILE A 23 -2.51 9.13 -8.19
C ILE A 23 -3.63 9.11 -9.23
N GLU A 24 -3.83 10.23 -9.94
CA GLU A 24 -4.83 10.36 -11.00
C GLU A 24 -4.57 9.42 -12.17
N LYS A 25 -3.33 9.38 -12.68
CA LYS A 25 -2.91 8.48 -13.77
C LYS A 25 -3.24 7.03 -13.46
N HIS A 26 -3.09 6.62 -12.21
CA HIS A 26 -3.29 5.24 -11.79
C HIS A 26 -4.66 5.01 -11.13
N ALA A 27 -5.59 5.96 -11.15
CA ALA A 27 -6.85 5.91 -10.40
C ALA A 27 -7.83 4.79 -10.85
N SER A 28 -7.74 4.35 -12.10
CA SER A 28 -8.57 3.28 -12.69
C SER A 28 -7.98 1.88 -12.53
N ILE A 29 -6.68 1.77 -12.24
CA ILE A 29 -5.98 0.48 -12.13
C ILE A 29 -6.57 -0.35 -10.98
N GLY A 30 -6.83 -1.63 -11.23
CA GLY A 30 -7.39 -2.55 -10.24
C GLY A 30 -8.90 -2.47 -10.04
N LYS A 31 -9.60 -1.44 -10.58
CA LYS A 31 -11.06 -1.31 -10.47
C LYS A 31 -11.82 -2.20 -11.45
N GLU A 32 -11.24 -2.48 -12.61
CA GLU A 32 -11.87 -3.30 -13.65
C GLU A 32 -11.27 -4.72 -13.73
N PRO A 33 -12.09 -5.75 -14.00
CA PRO A 33 -11.61 -7.08 -14.32
C PRO A 33 -11.07 -7.12 -15.75
N SER A 34 -9.75 -6.99 -15.91
CA SER A 34 -9.11 -7.26 -17.19
C SER A 34 -8.94 -8.77 -17.41
N GLY A 35 -9.13 -9.23 -18.65
CA GLY A 35 -9.08 -10.65 -19.00
C GLY A 35 -7.68 -11.30 -18.91
N HIS A 36 -6.63 -10.55 -18.57
CA HIS A 36 -5.25 -11.03 -18.48
C HIS A 36 -4.67 -10.76 -17.07
N GLN A 37 -4.91 -11.69 -16.16
CA GLN A 37 -4.61 -11.55 -14.73
C GLN A 37 -3.14 -11.26 -14.41
N ALA A 38 -2.18 -11.86 -15.12
CA ALA A 38 -0.76 -11.65 -14.89
C ALA A 38 -0.29 -10.24 -15.31
N ALA A 39 -0.75 -9.77 -16.47
CA ALA A 39 -0.44 -8.42 -16.95
C ALA A 39 -1.05 -7.35 -16.04
N GLU A 40 -2.25 -7.58 -15.52
CA GLU A 40 -2.90 -6.67 -14.58
C GLU A 40 -2.18 -6.60 -13.24
N LEU A 41 -1.78 -7.74 -12.67
CA LEU A 41 -1.00 -7.78 -11.43
C LEU A 41 0.32 -7.01 -11.58
N GLN A 42 0.97 -7.11 -12.74
CA GLN A 42 2.18 -6.35 -13.04
C GLN A 42 1.88 -4.84 -13.09
N ARG A 43 0.81 -4.41 -13.76
CA ARG A 43 0.39 -3.00 -13.81
C ARG A 43 0.07 -2.44 -12.43
N ILE A 44 -0.62 -3.21 -11.58
CA ILE A 44 -0.94 -2.79 -10.20
C ILE A 44 0.35 -2.62 -9.38
N ARG A 45 1.34 -3.52 -9.53
CA ARG A 45 2.64 -3.40 -8.86
C ARG A 45 3.43 -2.18 -9.33
N GLU A 46 3.44 -1.92 -10.63
CA GLU A 46 4.10 -0.75 -11.22
C GLU A 46 3.46 0.55 -10.73
N ALA A 47 2.12 0.63 -10.73
CA ALA A 47 1.38 1.77 -10.19
C ALA A 47 1.70 2.00 -8.71
N ARG A 48 1.72 0.93 -7.90
CA ARG A 48 2.07 1.01 -6.48
C ARG A 48 3.49 1.52 -6.28
N HIS A 49 4.45 1.03 -7.06
CA HIS A 49 5.83 1.46 -7.00
C HIS A 49 5.98 2.95 -7.38
N ASP A 50 5.34 3.39 -8.46
CA ASP A 50 5.39 4.77 -8.93
C ASP A 50 4.81 5.75 -7.91
N ILE A 51 3.63 5.46 -7.36
CA ILE A 51 3.00 6.27 -6.30
C ILE A 51 3.89 6.32 -5.06
N LYS A 52 4.41 5.16 -4.61
CA LYS A 52 5.30 5.11 -3.44
C LYS A 52 6.55 5.95 -3.63
N PHE A 53 7.21 5.82 -4.78
CA PHE A 53 8.42 6.57 -5.07
C PHE A 53 8.17 8.08 -5.03
N LYS A 54 7.05 8.55 -5.57
CA LYS A 54 6.68 9.98 -5.57
C LYS A 54 6.26 10.47 -4.19
N ALA A 55 5.59 9.64 -3.39
CA ALA A 55 5.29 9.94 -2.00
C ALA A 55 6.57 10.11 -1.17
N ASP A 56 7.53 9.18 -1.31
CA ASP A 56 8.84 9.27 -0.65
C ASP A 56 9.62 10.54 -1.09
N GLN A 57 9.41 11.04 -2.32
CA GLN A 57 9.99 12.31 -2.77
C GLN A 57 9.29 13.54 -2.16
N LEU A 58 7.97 13.48 -2.01
CA LEU A 58 7.20 14.54 -1.35
C LEU A 58 7.59 14.67 0.12
N ASP A 59 7.70 13.54 0.84
CA ASP A 59 8.11 13.52 2.24
C ASP A 59 9.50 14.14 2.42
N LYS A 60 10.46 13.77 1.58
CA LYS A 60 11.79 14.41 1.57
C LYS A 60 11.74 15.90 1.25
N ALA A 61 10.84 16.33 0.38
CA ALA A 61 10.69 17.74 0.05
C ALA A 61 10.10 18.51 1.25
N LEU A 62 9.15 17.91 1.95
CA LEU A 62 8.51 18.47 3.14
C LEU A 62 9.51 18.59 4.30
N ASP A 63 10.27 17.53 4.60
CA ASP A 63 11.32 17.57 5.62
C ASP A 63 12.36 18.65 5.32
N ASN A 64 12.79 18.75 4.06
CA ASN A 64 13.75 19.78 3.66
C ASN A 64 13.17 21.19 3.83
N PHE A 65 11.89 21.38 3.52
CA PHE A 65 11.21 22.65 3.68
C PHE A 65 11.06 23.03 5.15
N LEU A 66 10.59 22.11 6.00
CA LEU A 66 10.43 22.32 7.43
C LEU A 66 11.76 22.67 8.10
N ASN A 67 12.83 21.90 7.82
CA ASN A 67 14.16 22.20 8.35
C ASN A 67 14.66 23.61 7.95
N ALA A 68 14.36 24.07 6.73
CA ALA A 68 14.75 25.44 6.34
C ALA A 68 13.81 26.52 6.88
N ALA A 69 12.56 26.17 7.21
CA ALA A 69 11.62 27.06 7.85
C ALA A 69 12.02 27.30 9.31
N ASP A 70 12.44 26.26 10.02
CA ASP A 70 12.89 26.32 11.42
C ASP A 70 14.18 27.17 11.58
N GLU A 71 15.03 27.20 10.56
CA GLU A 71 16.24 28.04 10.52
C GLU A 71 15.94 29.55 10.33
N MET A 72 14.68 29.96 10.07
CA MET A 72 14.32 31.36 9.92
C MET A 72 13.85 32.02 11.22
N GLU A 73 14.67 32.93 11.74
CA GLU A 73 14.40 33.70 12.98
C GLU A 73 13.31 34.79 12.85
N ALA A 74 12.99 35.25 11.63
CA ALA A 74 12.02 36.32 11.41
C ALA A 74 11.20 36.07 10.14
N ILE A 75 9.98 35.58 10.35
CA ILE A 75 9.00 35.29 9.31
C ILE A 75 7.88 36.33 9.40
N ASN A 76 7.53 36.96 8.28
CA ASN A 76 6.32 37.79 8.24
C ASN A 76 5.05 36.90 8.19
N ASP A 77 3.91 37.41 8.67
CA ASP A 77 2.68 36.62 8.75
C ASP A 77 2.23 36.07 7.39
N ASP A 78 2.37 36.86 6.32
CA ASP A 78 2.05 36.43 4.95
C ASP A 78 2.83 35.18 4.52
N TRP A 79 4.11 35.09 4.87
CA TRP A 79 4.93 33.92 4.56
C TRP A 79 4.52 32.73 5.42
N ARG A 80 4.21 32.94 6.70
CA ARG A 80 3.72 31.87 7.60
C ARG A 80 2.45 31.24 7.03
N THR A 81 1.47 32.05 6.65
CA THR A 81 0.21 31.56 6.08
C THR A 81 0.44 30.76 4.79
N ARG A 82 1.30 31.24 3.88
CA ARG A 82 1.62 30.50 2.64
C ARG A 82 2.38 29.20 2.92
N SER A 83 3.28 29.21 3.90
CA SER A 83 4.02 28.03 4.34
C SER A 83 3.06 26.95 4.86
N GLU A 84 2.16 27.32 5.77
CA GLU A 84 1.12 26.45 6.32
C GLU A 84 0.22 25.87 5.23
N GLN A 85 -0.21 26.68 4.26
CA GLN A 85 -0.99 26.20 3.12
C GLN A 85 -0.25 25.12 2.31
N ASN A 86 1.04 25.31 2.04
CA ASN A 86 1.83 24.33 1.29
C ASN A 86 2.07 23.05 2.09
N ILE A 87 2.29 23.16 3.40
CA ILE A 87 2.43 22.01 4.31
C ILE A 87 1.13 21.21 4.31
N ASN A 88 -0.01 21.87 4.50
CA ASN A 88 -1.32 21.23 4.53
C ASN A 88 -1.62 20.52 3.21
N ALA A 89 -1.34 21.16 2.07
CA ALA A 89 -1.50 20.54 0.75
C ALA A 89 -0.60 19.30 0.57
N ALA A 90 0.68 19.38 0.99
CA ALA A 90 1.59 18.23 0.95
C ALA A 90 1.08 17.07 1.81
N GLN A 91 0.62 17.35 3.02
CA GLN A 91 0.03 16.35 3.92
C GLN A 91 -1.22 15.70 3.31
N GLU A 92 -2.10 16.49 2.70
CA GLU A 92 -3.28 15.98 2.01
C GLU A 92 -2.91 15.02 0.87
N PHE A 93 -1.92 15.38 0.05
CA PHE A 93 -1.42 14.48 -1.00
C PHE A 93 -0.81 13.21 -0.44
N SER A 94 -0.07 13.28 0.68
CA SER A 94 0.47 12.09 1.34
C SER A 94 -0.64 11.18 1.87
N ILE A 95 -1.73 11.72 2.43
CA ILE A 95 -2.89 10.93 2.88
C ILE A 95 -3.53 10.21 1.69
N ARG A 96 -3.85 10.95 0.61
CA ARG A 96 -4.44 10.36 -0.61
C ARG A 96 -3.53 9.27 -1.22
N ALA A 97 -2.22 9.47 -1.18
CA ALA A 97 -1.26 8.47 -1.64
C ALA A 97 -1.29 7.21 -0.78
N GLN A 98 -1.34 7.34 0.55
CA GLN A 98 -1.44 6.20 1.47
C GLN A 98 -2.73 5.40 1.26
N GLU A 99 -3.86 6.09 1.12
CA GLU A 99 -5.15 5.46 0.80
C GLU A 99 -5.05 4.66 -0.50
N ARG A 100 -4.50 5.26 -1.56
CA ARG A 100 -4.35 4.58 -2.85
C ARG A 100 -3.38 3.41 -2.79
N LEU A 101 -2.28 3.52 -2.04
CA LEU A 101 -1.33 2.43 -1.84
C LEU A 101 -1.95 1.26 -1.08
N ALA A 102 -2.81 1.53 -0.11
CA ALA A 102 -3.58 0.52 0.59
C ALA A 102 -4.52 -0.20 -0.39
N GLU A 103 -5.33 0.53 -1.17
CA GLU A 103 -6.22 -0.04 -2.19
C GLU A 103 -5.48 -0.97 -3.16
N LEU A 104 -4.34 -0.52 -3.72
CA LEU A 104 -3.54 -1.31 -4.65
C LEU A 104 -2.95 -2.57 -3.98
N SER A 105 -2.57 -2.48 -2.71
CA SER A 105 -2.04 -3.63 -1.96
C SER A 105 -3.12 -4.69 -1.74
N TRP A 106 -4.32 -4.27 -1.35
CA TRP A 106 -5.48 -5.14 -1.23
C TRP A 106 -5.83 -5.81 -2.57
N GLU A 107 -5.72 -5.08 -3.68
CA GLU A 107 -5.99 -5.64 -5.00
C GLU A 107 -4.95 -6.69 -5.42
N ILE A 108 -3.67 -6.46 -5.10
CA ILE A 108 -2.60 -7.44 -5.33
C ILE A 108 -2.89 -8.73 -4.55
N GLU A 109 -3.24 -8.62 -3.27
CA GLU A 109 -3.54 -9.78 -2.42
C GLU A 109 -4.74 -10.56 -2.94
N ARG A 110 -5.86 -9.86 -3.20
CA ARG A 110 -7.09 -10.44 -3.74
C ARG A 110 -6.83 -11.23 -5.02
N ARG A 111 -6.12 -10.62 -5.97
CA ARG A 111 -5.84 -11.24 -7.28
C ARG A 111 -4.81 -12.35 -7.19
N SER A 112 -3.82 -12.25 -6.30
CA SER A 112 -2.83 -13.33 -6.08
C SER A 112 -3.49 -14.57 -5.48
N ASN A 113 -4.43 -14.40 -4.56
CA ASN A 113 -5.14 -15.51 -3.91
C ASN A 113 -6.19 -16.16 -4.83
N SER A 114 -6.82 -15.39 -5.73
CA SER A 114 -7.81 -15.92 -6.68
C SER A 114 -7.24 -16.91 -7.71
N GLY A 115 -5.94 -16.87 -7.99
CA GLY A 115 -5.27 -17.83 -8.89
C GLY A 115 -5.03 -19.21 -8.27
N GLN A 116 -5.07 -19.34 -6.93
CA GLN A 116 -4.86 -20.63 -6.25
C GLN A 116 -6.13 -21.47 -6.16
N SER A 117 -7.32 -20.89 -6.33
CA SER A 117 -8.58 -21.60 -6.12
C SER A 117 -9.02 -22.50 -7.29
N LYS A 118 -8.29 -22.55 -8.41
CA LYS A 118 -8.64 -23.34 -9.60
C LYS A 118 -7.77 -24.56 -9.88
N ARG A 119 -6.89 -24.99 -8.95
CA ARG A 119 -6.00 -26.15 -9.18
C ARG A 119 -6.42 -27.47 -8.49
N ASN A 120 -7.62 -27.57 -7.92
CA ASN A 120 -8.09 -28.81 -7.30
C ASN A 120 -9.52 -29.16 -7.76
N GLN A 121 -9.69 -29.51 -9.03
CA GLN A 121 -10.86 -30.28 -9.48
C GLN A 121 -10.53 -31.47 -10.39
N ASP A 122 -9.25 -31.84 -10.52
CA ASP A 122 -8.89 -33.21 -10.90
C ASP A 122 -8.48 -33.93 -9.61
N GLY A 123 -9.48 -34.47 -8.92
CA GLY A 123 -9.23 -35.30 -7.75
C GLY A 123 -8.38 -36.52 -8.15
N PRO A 124 -7.29 -36.85 -7.44
CA PRO A 124 -6.79 -38.22 -7.52
C PRO A 124 -7.93 -39.12 -7.06
N SER A 125 -8.25 -40.17 -7.82
CA SER A 125 -9.23 -41.17 -7.39
C SER A 125 -8.87 -41.58 -5.97
N LEU A 126 -9.73 -41.28 -5.00
CA LEU A 126 -9.49 -41.66 -3.61
C LEU A 126 -9.21 -43.17 -3.61
N PRO A 127 -8.05 -43.63 -3.11
CA PRO A 127 -7.87 -45.06 -2.91
C PRO A 127 -9.01 -45.53 -2.02
N ASN A 128 -9.73 -46.56 -2.46
CA ASN A 128 -10.81 -47.19 -1.72
C ASN A 128 -10.22 -47.84 -0.46
N LEU A 129 -10.01 -47.03 0.57
CA LEU A 129 -9.50 -47.46 1.87
C LEU A 129 -10.64 -48.21 2.56
N ALA A 130 -10.37 -49.48 2.90
CA ALA A 130 -11.28 -50.28 3.70
C ALA A 130 -11.64 -49.49 4.98
N PRO A 131 -12.92 -49.49 5.40
CA PRO A 131 -13.35 -48.71 6.54
C PRO A 131 -12.57 -49.15 7.78
N LEU A 132 -11.73 -48.25 8.29
CA LEU A 132 -11.03 -48.46 9.55
C LEU A 132 -12.08 -48.53 10.67
N PRO A 133 -12.07 -49.58 11.51
CA PRO A 133 -13.02 -49.68 12.60
C PRO A 133 -12.75 -48.56 13.60
N ILE A 134 -13.71 -47.63 13.71
CA ILE A 134 -13.68 -46.55 14.71
C ILE A 134 -13.84 -47.20 16.09
N PRO A 135 -12.86 -47.04 17.02
CA PRO A 135 -12.99 -47.55 18.37
C PRO A 135 -14.20 -46.90 19.06
N LYS A 136 -15.14 -47.72 19.55
CA LYS A 136 -16.25 -47.22 20.35
C LYS A 136 -15.74 -46.90 21.75
N PHE A 137 -15.45 -45.63 22.00
CA PHE A 137 -15.07 -45.14 23.33
C PHE A 137 -16.27 -45.28 24.28
N ARG A 138 -16.19 -46.23 25.23
CA ARG A 138 -17.25 -46.45 26.24
C ARG A 138 -17.09 -45.60 27.51
N GLY A 139 -16.18 -44.62 27.50
CA GLY A 139 -16.02 -43.68 28.61
C GLY A 139 -15.39 -44.27 29.88
N GLN A 140 -14.73 -45.43 29.80
CA GLN A 140 -13.88 -45.91 30.89
C GLN A 140 -12.47 -45.35 30.70
N LEU A 141 -11.95 -44.67 31.73
CA LEU A 141 -10.57 -44.19 31.77
C LEU A 141 -9.63 -45.37 31.52
N TRP A 142 -8.67 -45.18 30.61
CA TRP A 142 -7.62 -46.15 30.35
C TRP A 142 -6.71 -46.20 31.57
N GLU A 143 -6.83 -47.22 32.41
CA GLU A 143 -5.86 -47.51 33.45
C GLU A 143 -4.64 -48.14 32.78
N TRP A 144 -3.52 -47.43 32.81
CA TRP A 144 -2.23 -47.95 32.34
C TRP A 144 -1.68 -48.91 33.39
N ASP A 145 -2.11 -50.17 33.37
CA ASP A 145 -1.49 -51.22 34.16
C ASP A 145 -0.25 -51.79 33.45
N HIS A 146 0.89 -51.27 33.90
CA HIS A 146 2.23 -51.87 33.99
C HIS A 146 3.08 -52.08 32.72
N PHE A 147 4.39 -51.83 32.94
CA PHE A 147 5.53 -51.83 32.02
C PHE A 147 5.83 -53.20 31.40
#